data_AF-A0A967T3I3-F1
#
_entry.id   AF-A0A967T3I3-F1
#
_cell.length_a   1.000
_cell.length_b   1.000
_cell.length_c   1.000
_cell.angle_alpha   90.00
_cell.angle_beta   90.00
_cell.angle_gamma   90.00
#
_symmetry.space_group_name_H-M   'P 1'
#
loop_
_entity.id
_entity.type
_entity.pdbx_description
1 polymer ?
#
loop_
_entity_poly.entity_id
_entity_poly.type
_entity_poly.pdbx_seq_one_letter_code
_entity_poly.pdbx_strand_id
1 'polypeptide(L)'
;MKTQEKRTRLLFLGILLLTLISARMINDAETLGPEIFNNPAQIAITPTCLDRGDVPDSEFHWLYFPQNAQELATREFYGYLSGQLILNGVVDASDCPLNGVWPTGYANACGLEKTEELVFLLQNIYDDEILQVGREIGVPPIMLKQLIRYESQFWPTRFGTYHWGLGHVTLVGASNAIQWNPELYNQLCTVVYNGPCPQSYNQSYLGFDNLLTGQLLDQLDASCPECEYTFDVEKAENSIYYLGQSLMSYCKQTSQIVYNVTGQHSSFAVDYPTIWKLTLLNWNAGPQCVFDALDASYTPSTDELSWAVIASNVSGSFCQVGLDYVNQITAQYYNFTPEDN
;
A
#
# COMPACT_ATOMS: atom_id res chain seq x y z
N MET A 1 25.39 -59.94 18.20
CA MET A 1 24.43 -58.99 18.82
C MET A 1 25.16 -57.85 19.55
N LYS A 2 26.05 -57.14 18.84
CA LYS A 2 26.84 -55.99 19.34
C LYS A 2 27.30 -55.15 18.15
N THR A 3 26.42 -54.32 17.56
CA THR A 3 26.85 -53.30 16.56
C THR A 3 25.80 -52.24 16.18
N GLN A 4 24.80 -51.93 17.01
CA GLN A 4 23.75 -50.98 16.60
C GLN A 4 23.34 -49.94 17.65
N GLU A 5 24.22 -49.62 18.60
CA GLU A 5 23.92 -48.65 19.67
C GLU A 5 24.88 -47.44 19.75
N LYS A 6 25.93 -47.39 18.92
CA LYS A 6 26.93 -46.31 18.98
C LYS A 6 26.80 -45.20 17.92
N ARG A 7 25.84 -45.28 16.98
CA ARG A 7 25.66 -44.25 15.93
C ARG A 7 24.56 -43.20 16.22
N THR A 8 23.73 -43.38 17.23
CA THR A 8 22.61 -42.45 17.51
C THR A 8 22.97 -41.32 18.48
N ARG A 9 24.14 -41.36 19.15
CA ARG A 9 24.53 -40.33 20.12
C ARG A 9 25.43 -39.21 19.58
N LEU A 10 25.93 -39.31 18.34
CA LEU A 10 26.72 -38.21 17.73
C LEU A 10 25.89 -37.25 16.85
N LEU A 11 24.66 -37.62 16.47
CA LEU A 11 23.77 -36.76 15.67
C LEU A 11 22.93 -35.78 16.50
N PHE A 12 22.80 -36.00 17.82
CA PHE A 12 22.01 -35.13 18.70
C PHE A 12 22.79 -34.00 19.37
N LEU A 13 24.13 -33.99 19.30
CA LEU A 13 24.93 -32.86 19.81
C LEU A 13 25.24 -31.78 18.76
N GLY A 14 25.05 -32.07 17.46
CA GLY A 14 25.29 -31.11 16.38
C GLY A 14 24.11 -30.18 16.06
N ILE A 15 22.89 -30.51 16.53
CA ILE A 15 21.66 -29.76 16.23
C ILE A 15 21.32 -28.77 17.35
N LEU A 16 21.90 -28.91 18.55
CA LEU A 16 21.64 -28.00 19.67
C LEU A 16 22.56 -26.75 19.73
N LEU A 17 23.62 -26.70 18.90
CA LEU A 17 24.52 -25.53 18.83
C LEU A 17 24.24 -24.60 17.64
N LEU A 18 23.38 -25.00 16.70
CA LEU A 18 22.94 -24.17 15.57
C LEU A 18 21.65 -23.37 15.87
N THR A 19 20.97 -23.64 16.98
CA THR A 19 19.76 -22.92 17.40
C THR A 19 20.02 -21.77 18.39
N LEU A 20 21.28 -21.55 18.80
CA LEU A 20 21.66 -20.46 19.69
C LEU A 20 22.32 -19.26 18.96
N ILE A 21 22.48 -19.34 17.63
CA ILE A 21 22.98 -18.22 16.81
C ILE A 21 21.83 -17.50 16.08
N SER A 22 20.67 -18.14 15.92
CA SER A 22 19.46 -17.51 15.35
C SER A 22 18.62 -16.71 16.36
N ALA A 23 18.98 -16.70 17.65
CA ALA A 23 18.24 -15.99 18.70
C ALA A 23 18.80 -14.58 19.02
N ARG A 24 19.69 -14.04 18.19
CA ARG A 24 20.27 -12.68 18.33
C ARG A 24 19.93 -11.72 17.20
N MET A 25 19.04 -12.09 16.29
CA MET A 25 18.67 -11.27 15.11
C MET A 25 17.18 -10.87 15.10
N ILE A 26 16.48 -10.96 16.24
CA ILE A 26 15.04 -10.61 16.34
C ILE A 26 14.80 -9.42 17.29
N ASN A 27 15.81 -8.91 17.98
CA ASN A 27 15.61 -7.91 19.04
C ASN A 27 15.69 -6.44 18.61
N ASP A 28 16.02 -6.13 17.35
CA ASP A 28 16.22 -4.74 16.92
C ASP A 28 15.02 -4.12 16.19
N ALA A 29 13.95 -4.89 15.94
CA ALA A 29 12.73 -4.40 15.28
C ALA A 29 11.63 -3.94 16.25
N GLU A 30 11.73 -4.26 17.55
CA GLU A 30 10.67 -4.00 18.54
C GLU A 30 10.71 -2.60 19.21
N THR A 31 11.63 -1.71 18.82
CA THR A 31 11.76 -0.36 19.40
C THR A 31 11.27 0.78 18.49
N LEU A 32 10.65 0.47 17.36
CA LEU A 32 10.16 1.44 16.37
C LEU A 32 8.79 2.04 16.75
N GLY A 33 8.73 2.77 17.86
CA GLY A 33 7.60 3.64 18.18
C GLY A 33 7.73 5.01 17.47
N PRO A 34 6.62 5.71 17.16
CA PRO A 34 6.68 7.07 16.65
C PRO A 34 7.25 8.03 17.72
N GLU A 35 8.21 8.88 17.36
CA GLU A 35 8.66 9.95 18.27
C GLU A 35 7.61 11.09 18.35
N ILE A 36 7.39 11.59 19.57
CA ILE A 36 6.65 12.82 19.83
C ILE A 36 7.65 13.98 19.84
N PHE A 37 7.64 14.80 18.79
CA PHE A 37 8.47 16.00 18.69
C PHE A 37 8.05 17.07 19.72
N ASN A 38 8.61 17.01 20.93
CA ASN A 38 8.49 18.07 21.94
C ASN A 38 9.72 18.99 21.89
N ASN A 39 9.83 19.84 20.86
CA ASN A 39 10.80 20.94 20.89
C ASN A 39 10.16 22.25 20.39
N PRO A 40 9.96 23.27 21.25
CA PRO A 40 9.23 24.49 20.92
C PRO A 40 9.98 25.48 20.00
N ALA A 41 11.07 25.06 19.35
CA ALA A 41 11.88 25.89 18.46
C ALA A 41 11.95 25.38 17.01
N GLN A 42 10.99 24.55 16.57
CA GLN A 42 10.92 24.12 15.19
C GLN A 42 10.20 25.19 14.34
N ILE A 43 10.91 25.75 13.36
CA ILE A 43 10.30 26.23 12.12
C ILE A 43 9.27 25.17 11.70
N ALA A 44 8.07 25.56 11.27
CA ALA A 44 7.08 24.59 10.81
C ALA A 44 7.66 23.82 9.60
N ILE A 45 8.28 22.67 9.85
CA ILE A 45 8.82 21.80 8.82
C ILE A 45 7.61 21.08 8.23
N THR A 46 7.28 21.39 6.97
CA THR A 46 6.29 20.61 6.22
C THR A 46 6.76 19.15 6.17
N PRO A 47 5.95 18.17 6.61
CA PRO A 47 6.32 16.77 6.46
C PRO A 47 6.58 16.45 4.99
N THR A 48 7.64 15.70 4.67
CA THR A 48 8.00 15.37 3.29
C THR A 48 6.86 14.68 2.55
N CYS A 49 6.01 13.91 3.23
CA CYS A 49 4.81 13.29 2.65
C CYS A 49 3.79 14.30 2.07
N LEU A 50 3.88 15.57 2.45
CA LEU A 50 2.98 16.67 2.08
C LEU A 50 3.70 17.78 1.30
N ASP A 51 5.01 17.69 1.12
CA ASP A 51 5.81 18.77 0.53
C ASP A 51 5.85 18.71 -1.01
N ARG A 52 4.85 19.30 -1.65
CA ARG A 52 4.69 19.28 -3.12
C ARG A 52 5.48 20.36 -3.85
N GLY A 53 6.38 21.09 -3.17
CA GLY A 53 6.99 22.32 -3.71
C GLY A 53 7.87 22.11 -4.94
N ASP A 54 8.64 21.04 -4.98
CA ASP A 54 9.74 20.85 -5.94
C ASP A 54 9.66 19.48 -6.66
N VAL A 55 8.54 19.21 -7.33
CA VAL A 55 8.39 17.98 -8.11
C VAL A 55 9.06 18.16 -9.50
N PRO A 56 9.95 17.26 -9.95
CA PRO A 56 10.52 17.34 -11.30
C PRO A 56 9.49 17.02 -12.39
N ASP A 57 9.59 17.65 -13.56
CA ASP A 57 8.70 17.38 -14.72
C ASP A 57 8.64 15.89 -15.08
N SER A 58 9.75 15.16 -14.95
CA SER A 58 9.83 13.72 -15.22
C SER A 58 9.02 12.85 -14.25
N GLU A 59 8.48 13.42 -13.18
CA GLU A 59 7.67 12.74 -12.17
C GLU A 59 6.20 13.22 -12.19
N PHE A 60 5.87 14.24 -13.01
CA PHE A 60 4.53 14.83 -13.06
C PHE A 60 3.46 13.85 -13.51
N HIS A 61 3.79 12.88 -14.36
CA HIS A 61 2.80 11.93 -14.87
C HIS A 61 2.14 11.05 -13.79
N TRP A 62 2.71 10.99 -12.58
CA TRP A 62 2.12 10.28 -11.43
C TRP A 62 1.98 11.12 -10.16
N LEU A 63 2.60 12.31 -10.10
CA LEU A 63 2.50 13.24 -8.97
C LEU A 63 1.74 14.53 -9.26
N TYR A 64 1.40 14.79 -10.53
CA TYR A 64 0.55 15.92 -10.88
C TYR A 64 -0.73 15.88 -10.04
N PHE A 65 -1.18 17.05 -9.61
CA PHE A 65 -2.39 17.19 -8.80
C PHE A 65 -3.52 17.71 -9.69
N PRO A 66 -4.48 16.84 -10.08
CA PRO A 66 -5.55 17.22 -10.99
C PRO A 66 -6.39 18.38 -10.45
N GLN A 67 -6.86 19.26 -11.35
CA GLN A 67 -7.74 20.36 -10.95
C GLN A 67 -9.17 19.87 -10.70
N ASN A 68 -9.59 18.86 -11.47
CA ASN A 68 -10.91 18.24 -11.41
C ASN A 68 -10.79 16.72 -11.59
N ALA A 69 -11.85 15.99 -11.24
CA ALA A 69 -11.86 14.54 -11.31
C ALA A 69 -11.82 14.00 -12.74
N GLN A 70 -12.28 14.76 -13.74
CA GLN A 70 -12.30 14.32 -15.14
C GLN A 70 -10.89 14.12 -15.70
N GLU A 71 -9.89 14.84 -15.17
CA GLU A 71 -8.47 14.64 -15.49
C GLU A 71 -7.94 13.29 -15.01
N LEU A 72 -8.63 12.58 -14.11
CA LEU A 72 -8.29 11.21 -13.71
C LEU A 72 -8.91 10.15 -14.61
N ALA A 73 -9.83 10.49 -15.52
CA ALA A 73 -10.60 9.49 -16.26
C ALA A 73 -9.72 8.63 -17.19
N THR A 74 -9.96 7.31 -17.20
CA THR A 74 -9.25 6.33 -18.02
C THR A 74 -10.23 5.44 -18.80
N ARG A 75 -9.75 4.76 -19.86
CA ARG A 75 -10.56 3.84 -20.69
C ARG A 75 -9.83 2.53 -20.96
N GLU A 76 -9.43 1.85 -19.89
CA GLU A 76 -8.71 0.58 -20.01
C GLU A 76 -9.60 -0.64 -19.91
N PHE A 77 -9.17 -1.69 -20.62
CA PHE A 77 -9.75 -3.02 -20.55
C PHE A 77 -9.10 -3.81 -19.41
N TYR A 78 -9.76 -3.85 -18.26
CA TYR A 78 -9.29 -4.58 -17.09
C TYR A 78 -9.74 -6.03 -17.08
N GLY A 79 -8.84 -6.96 -17.40
CA GLY A 79 -9.14 -8.38 -17.46
C GLY A 79 -9.61 -8.97 -16.13
N TYR A 80 -9.08 -8.51 -14.99
CA TYR A 80 -9.52 -9.00 -13.69
C TYR A 80 -10.92 -8.47 -13.36
N LEU A 81 -11.14 -7.16 -13.46
CA LEU A 81 -12.46 -6.54 -13.22
C LEU A 81 -13.54 -7.16 -14.10
N SER A 82 -13.25 -7.28 -15.41
CA SER A 82 -14.14 -7.93 -16.37
C SER A 82 -14.46 -9.37 -15.97
N GLY A 83 -13.45 -10.11 -15.53
CA GLY A 83 -13.61 -11.47 -15.01
C GLY A 83 -14.52 -11.51 -13.79
N GLN A 84 -14.35 -10.59 -12.83
CA GLN A 84 -15.21 -10.49 -11.65
C GLN A 84 -16.65 -10.16 -12.02
N LEU A 85 -16.89 -9.22 -12.94
CA LEU A 85 -18.24 -8.88 -13.39
C LEU A 85 -18.96 -10.07 -14.02
N ILE A 86 -18.26 -10.88 -14.82
CA ILE A 86 -18.85 -12.07 -15.44
C ILE A 86 -19.06 -13.19 -14.41
N LEU A 87 -18.05 -13.48 -13.59
CA LEU A 87 -18.10 -14.58 -12.60
C LEU A 87 -19.16 -14.35 -11.52
N ASN A 88 -19.45 -13.09 -11.20
CA ASN A 88 -20.51 -12.71 -10.25
C ASN A 88 -21.88 -12.51 -10.94
N GLY A 89 -21.99 -12.80 -12.24
CA GLY A 89 -23.27 -12.74 -12.97
C GLY A 89 -23.79 -11.33 -13.25
N VAL A 90 -22.95 -10.31 -13.07
CA VAL A 90 -23.29 -8.90 -13.38
C VAL A 90 -23.40 -8.72 -14.90
N VAL A 91 -22.56 -9.42 -15.67
CA VAL A 91 -22.59 -9.42 -17.13
C VAL A 91 -22.69 -10.86 -17.66
N ASP A 92 -23.68 -11.11 -18.52
CA ASP A 92 -23.83 -12.40 -19.21
C ASP A 92 -22.91 -12.46 -20.44
N ALA A 93 -21.91 -13.33 -20.35
CA ALA A 93 -20.98 -13.66 -21.43
C ALA A 93 -21.08 -15.14 -21.86
N SER A 94 -22.25 -15.78 -21.66
CA SER A 94 -22.47 -17.19 -21.99
C SER A 94 -22.34 -17.54 -23.47
N ASP A 95 -22.42 -16.53 -24.36
CA ASP A 95 -22.17 -16.67 -25.80
C ASP A 95 -20.68 -16.58 -26.18
N CYS A 96 -19.82 -16.18 -25.25
CA CYS A 96 -18.37 -16.17 -25.44
C CYS A 96 -17.72 -17.55 -25.25
N PRO A 97 -16.59 -17.84 -25.92
CA PRO A 97 -15.77 -19.00 -25.58
C PRO A 97 -15.43 -19.04 -24.09
N LEU A 98 -15.54 -20.21 -23.47
CA LEU A 98 -15.35 -20.41 -22.01
C LEU A 98 -16.22 -19.46 -21.15
N ASN A 99 -17.40 -19.08 -21.63
CA ASN A 99 -18.27 -18.08 -20.99
C ASN A 99 -17.55 -16.74 -20.72
N GLY A 100 -16.58 -16.37 -21.57
CA GLY A 100 -15.88 -15.10 -21.50
C GLY A 100 -14.71 -15.04 -20.51
N VAL A 101 -14.39 -16.10 -19.76
CA VAL A 101 -13.38 -16.07 -18.68
C VAL A 101 -12.39 -17.23 -18.80
N TRP A 102 -11.11 -16.94 -18.64
CA TRP A 102 -10.04 -17.95 -18.58
C TRP A 102 -10.04 -18.68 -17.22
N PRO A 103 -9.44 -19.88 -17.10
CA PRO A 103 -9.31 -20.57 -15.82
C PRO A 103 -8.57 -19.78 -14.72
N THR A 104 -7.83 -18.73 -15.09
CA THR A 104 -7.19 -17.81 -14.17
C THR A 104 -8.17 -16.84 -13.47
N GLY A 105 -9.44 -16.81 -13.91
CA GLY A 105 -10.44 -15.86 -13.44
C GLY A 105 -10.46 -14.52 -14.18
N TYR A 106 -9.55 -14.31 -15.13
CA TYR A 106 -9.48 -13.11 -15.96
C TYR A 106 -10.33 -13.27 -17.22
N ALA A 107 -10.99 -12.21 -17.66
CA ALA A 107 -11.73 -12.22 -18.92
C ALA A 107 -10.83 -12.52 -20.13
N ASN A 108 -11.37 -13.25 -21.10
CA ASN A 108 -10.78 -13.36 -22.42
C ASN A 108 -11.23 -12.19 -23.32
N ALA A 109 -10.75 -12.12 -24.56
CA ALA A 109 -11.04 -11.01 -25.46
C ALA A 109 -12.55 -10.76 -25.67
N CYS A 110 -13.36 -11.82 -25.77
CA CYS A 110 -14.81 -11.70 -25.89
C CYS A 110 -15.43 -11.19 -24.58
N GLY A 111 -14.97 -11.68 -23.42
CA GLY A 111 -15.43 -11.18 -22.11
C GLY A 111 -15.07 -9.71 -21.87
N LEU A 112 -13.90 -9.26 -22.33
CA LEU A 112 -13.49 -7.85 -22.28
C LEU A 112 -14.45 -6.97 -23.09
N GLU A 113 -14.80 -7.39 -24.31
CA GLU A 113 -15.77 -6.67 -25.15
C GLU A 113 -17.15 -6.61 -24.48
N LYS A 114 -17.62 -7.73 -23.90
CA LYS A 114 -18.92 -7.80 -23.21
C LYS A 114 -19.03 -6.89 -21.99
N THR A 115 -17.91 -6.57 -21.36
CA THR A 115 -17.86 -5.81 -20.10
C THR A 115 -17.36 -4.37 -20.28
N GLU A 116 -17.05 -3.95 -21.51
CA GLU A 116 -16.40 -2.67 -21.82
C GLU A 116 -17.07 -1.48 -21.15
N GLU A 117 -18.38 -1.30 -21.36
CA GLU A 117 -19.11 -0.14 -20.85
C GLU A 117 -19.06 -0.06 -19.33
N LEU A 118 -19.25 -1.20 -18.65
CA LEU A 118 -19.26 -1.24 -17.18
C LEU A 118 -17.85 -1.11 -16.60
N VAL A 119 -16.83 -1.67 -17.26
CA VAL A 119 -15.42 -1.49 -16.87
C VAL A 119 -15.00 -0.03 -17.00
N PHE A 120 -15.42 0.67 -18.06
CA PHE A 120 -15.16 2.10 -18.23
C PHE A 120 -15.91 2.96 -17.21
N LEU A 121 -17.11 2.56 -16.81
CA LEU A 121 -17.83 3.21 -15.72
C LEU A 121 -17.09 3.02 -14.39
N LEU A 122 -16.89 1.77 -13.97
CA LEU A 122 -16.39 1.43 -12.63
C LEU A 122 -14.96 1.88 -12.37
N GLN A 123 -14.12 2.01 -13.40
CA GLN A 123 -12.77 2.55 -13.19
C GLN A 123 -12.72 4.06 -12.94
N ASN A 124 -13.85 4.77 -13.13
CA ASN A 124 -13.93 6.23 -13.05
C ASN A 124 -14.97 6.74 -12.04
N ILE A 125 -15.87 5.90 -11.51
CA ILE A 125 -16.81 6.33 -10.45
C ILE A 125 -16.09 6.85 -9.20
N TYR A 126 -14.86 6.41 -8.98
CA TYR A 126 -14.05 6.75 -7.82
C TYR A 126 -13.27 8.07 -7.94
N ASP A 127 -13.29 8.74 -9.10
CA ASP A 127 -12.36 9.82 -9.41
C ASP A 127 -12.57 11.06 -8.54
N ASP A 128 -13.82 11.40 -8.23
CA ASP A 128 -14.15 12.50 -7.33
C ASP A 128 -13.59 12.25 -5.93
N GLU A 129 -13.77 11.04 -5.39
CA GLU A 129 -13.31 10.69 -4.05
C GLU A 129 -11.78 10.53 -3.99
N ILE A 130 -11.14 9.97 -5.03
CA ILE A 130 -9.67 9.92 -5.14
C ILE A 130 -9.08 11.34 -5.09
N LEU A 131 -9.67 12.29 -5.82
CA LEU A 131 -9.23 13.67 -5.80
C LEU A 131 -9.49 14.33 -4.44
N GLN A 132 -10.64 14.06 -3.83
CA GLN A 132 -10.99 14.59 -2.51
C GLN A 132 -10.03 14.11 -1.43
N VAL A 133 -9.73 12.82 -1.39
CA VAL A 133 -8.72 12.23 -0.50
C VAL A 133 -7.34 12.86 -0.69
N GLY A 134 -6.95 13.15 -1.94
CA GLY A 134 -5.69 13.85 -2.18
C GLY A 134 -5.67 15.30 -1.67
N ARG A 135 -6.84 15.95 -1.55
CA ARG A 135 -6.98 17.30 -0.98
C ARG A 135 -6.99 17.27 0.55
N GLU A 136 -7.68 16.31 1.15
CA GLU A 136 -7.86 16.22 2.60
C GLU A 136 -6.65 15.58 3.30
N ILE A 137 -6.15 14.48 2.75
CA ILE A 137 -5.10 13.66 3.38
C ILE A 137 -3.72 14.01 2.81
N GLY A 138 -3.65 14.36 1.53
CA GLY A 138 -2.39 14.76 0.87
C GLY A 138 -1.72 13.69 0.01
N VAL A 139 -2.31 12.51 -0.12
CA VAL A 139 -1.85 11.45 -1.04
C VAL A 139 -1.95 11.94 -2.50
N PRO A 140 -0.95 11.71 -3.38
CA PRO A 140 -1.06 12.08 -4.79
C PRO A 140 -2.25 11.34 -5.47
N PRO A 141 -3.25 12.06 -6.04
CA PRO A 141 -4.45 11.43 -6.60
C PRO A 141 -4.15 10.44 -7.72
N ILE A 142 -3.23 10.80 -8.63
CA ILE A 142 -2.85 9.93 -9.73
C ILE A 142 -2.17 8.66 -9.21
N MET A 143 -1.22 8.80 -8.29
CA MET A 143 -0.56 7.64 -7.66
C MET A 143 -1.58 6.71 -7.00
N LEU A 144 -2.57 7.28 -6.28
CA LEU A 144 -3.66 6.51 -5.67
C LEU A 144 -4.49 5.76 -6.73
N LYS A 145 -4.87 6.42 -7.83
CA LYS A 145 -5.58 5.76 -8.94
C LYS A 145 -4.75 4.65 -9.59
N GLN A 146 -3.45 4.89 -9.80
CA GLN A 146 -2.53 3.89 -10.34
C GLN A 146 -2.34 2.69 -9.41
N LEU A 147 -2.30 2.92 -8.10
CA LEU A 147 -2.26 1.87 -7.09
C LEU A 147 -3.54 1.01 -7.15
N ILE A 148 -4.73 1.64 -7.17
CA ILE A 148 -6.00 0.91 -7.26
C ILE A 148 -6.09 0.10 -8.56
N ARG A 149 -5.65 0.69 -9.68
CA ARG A 149 -5.51 -0.02 -10.97
C ARG A 149 -4.68 -1.29 -10.80
N TYR A 150 -3.48 -1.15 -10.23
CA TYR A 150 -2.51 -2.23 -10.19
C TYR A 150 -2.92 -3.32 -9.20
N GLU A 151 -3.45 -2.93 -8.04
CA GLU A 151 -3.88 -3.84 -6.98
C GLU A 151 -5.14 -4.62 -7.38
N SER A 152 -6.24 -3.90 -7.58
CA SER A 152 -7.57 -4.51 -7.66
C SER A 152 -8.23 -4.38 -9.03
N GLN A 153 -7.64 -3.61 -9.94
CA GLN A 153 -8.29 -3.17 -11.17
C GLN A 153 -9.68 -2.59 -10.88
N PHE A 154 -9.81 -1.82 -9.79
CA PHE A 154 -11.06 -1.17 -9.34
C PHE A 154 -12.16 -2.11 -8.83
N TRP A 155 -11.83 -3.37 -8.55
CA TRP A 155 -12.75 -4.29 -7.87
C TRP A 155 -12.70 -4.10 -6.35
N PRO A 156 -13.77 -3.60 -5.69
CA PRO A 156 -13.68 -3.10 -4.31
C PRO A 156 -13.92 -4.16 -3.23
N THR A 157 -13.84 -5.45 -3.58
CA THR A 157 -14.09 -6.55 -2.64
C THR A 157 -12.83 -7.37 -2.38
N ARG A 158 -12.97 -8.52 -1.72
CA ARG A 158 -11.82 -9.35 -1.37
C ARG A 158 -11.20 -10.04 -2.59
N PHE A 159 -9.87 -10.12 -2.59
CA PHE A 159 -9.13 -11.03 -3.44
C PHE A 159 -8.52 -12.16 -2.59
N GLY A 160 -9.03 -13.37 -2.79
CA GLY A 160 -8.65 -14.53 -1.98
C GLY A 160 -8.94 -14.33 -0.49
N THR A 161 -8.08 -14.89 0.36
CA THR A 161 -8.28 -14.90 1.82
C THR A 161 -7.67 -13.69 2.52
N TYR A 162 -6.76 -12.97 1.86
CA TYR A 162 -5.80 -12.08 2.53
C TYR A 162 -5.77 -10.64 2.02
N HIS A 163 -6.55 -10.29 1.00
CA HIS A 163 -6.54 -8.96 0.41
C HIS A 163 -7.94 -8.37 0.39
N TRP A 164 -8.07 -7.14 0.88
CA TRP A 164 -9.34 -6.45 1.05
C TRP A 164 -9.39 -5.14 0.27
N GLY A 165 -10.49 -4.94 -0.45
CA GLY A 165 -10.85 -3.65 -1.03
C GLY A 165 -9.99 -3.21 -2.21
N LEU A 166 -10.20 -1.97 -2.63
CA LEU A 166 -9.56 -1.36 -3.80
C LEU A 166 -8.02 -1.36 -3.75
N GLY A 167 -7.43 -1.34 -2.55
CA GLY A 167 -5.99 -1.37 -2.34
C GLY A 167 -5.41 -2.73 -1.98
N HIS A 168 -6.23 -3.79 -1.96
CA HIS A 168 -5.80 -5.14 -1.55
C HIS A 168 -5.05 -5.18 -0.21
N VAL A 169 -5.52 -4.38 0.76
CA VAL A 169 -4.89 -4.23 2.08
C VAL A 169 -4.95 -5.56 2.82
N THR A 170 -3.84 -5.96 3.44
CA THR A 170 -3.76 -7.19 4.24
C THR A 170 -4.02 -6.93 5.71
N LEU A 171 -4.21 -8.00 6.49
CA LEU A 171 -4.31 -7.92 7.95
C LEU A 171 -3.11 -7.21 8.60
N VAL A 172 -1.88 -7.53 8.16
CA VAL A 172 -0.67 -6.88 8.65
C VAL A 172 -0.60 -5.42 8.18
N GLY A 173 -1.01 -5.15 6.95
CA GLY A 173 -1.01 -3.79 6.40
C GLY A 173 -2.00 -2.85 7.09
N ALA A 174 -3.19 -3.35 7.42
CA ALA A 174 -4.18 -2.60 8.20
C ALA A 174 -3.69 -2.31 9.63
N SER A 175 -3.03 -3.28 10.28
CA SER A 175 -2.41 -3.02 11.59
C SER A 175 -1.31 -1.97 11.50
N ASN A 176 -0.47 -2.02 10.45
CA ASN A 176 0.54 -0.99 10.21
C ASN A 176 -0.08 0.38 9.95
N ALA A 177 -1.17 0.43 9.20
CA ALA A 177 -1.89 1.68 8.92
C ALA A 177 -2.38 2.35 10.20
N ILE A 178 -2.99 1.57 11.11
CA ILE A 178 -3.42 2.06 12.41
C ILE A 178 -2.21 2.46 13.27
N GLN A 179 -1.14 1.67 13.20
CA GLN A 179 0.13 1.92 13.88
C GLN A 179 0.73 3.29 13.49
N TRP A 180 0.69 3.71 12.24
CA TRP A 180 1.36 4.97 11.87
C TRP A 180 0.42 6.16 11.79
N ASN A 181 -0.80 6.06 12.34
CA ASN A 181 -1.80 7.11 12.21
C ASN A 181 -2.76 7.26 13.42
N PRO A 182 -2.48 8.22 14.32
CA PRO A 182 -3.34 8.52 15.47
C PRO A 182 -4.75 8.96 15.09
N GLU A 183 -4.90 9.65 13.96
CA GLU A 183 -6.20 10.12 13.47
C GLU A 183 -7.07 8.94 13.05
N LEU A 184 -6.53 8.05 12.21
CA LEU A 184 -7.19 6.82 11.80
C LEU A 184 -7.56 5.94 13.01
N TYR A 185 -6.64 5.79 13.97
CA TYR A 185 -6.89 5.06 15.21
C TYR A 185 -8.10 5.62 15.98
N ASN A 186 -8.14 6.93 16.22
CA ASN A 186 -9.23 7.58 16.93
C ASN A 186 -10.57 7.50 16.18
N GLN A 187 -10.53 7.61 14.84
CA GLN A 187 -11.71 7.46 14.00
C GLN A 187 -12.30 6.05 14.10
N LEU A 188 -11.47 5.02 13.99
CA LEU A 188 -11.92 3.63 14.12
C LEU A 188 -12.46 3.34 15.51
N CYS A 189 -11.86 3.89 16.56
CA CYS A 189 -12.40 3.74 17.91
C CYS A 189 -13.77 4.39 18.08
N THR A 190 -14.02 5.53 17.44
CA THR A 190 -15.34 6.16 17.48
C THR A 190 -16.40 5.22 16.88
N VAL A 191 -16.06 4.51 15.81
CA VAL A 191 -16.94 3.51 15.19
C VAL A 191 -17.14 2.28 16.10
N VAL A 192 -16.05 1.72 16.63
CA VAL A 192 -16.09 0.46 17.39
C VAL A 192 -16.65 0.62 18.81
N TYR A 193 -16.24 1.67 19.51
CA TYR A 193 -16.56 1.90 20.93
C TYR A 193 -17.63 2.97 21.15
N ASN A 194 -18.13 3.59 20.07
CA ASN A 194 -19.03 4.75 20.16
C ASN A 194 -18.43 5.86 21.05
N GLY A 195 -17.12 6.08 20.94
CA GLY A 195 -16.35 6.96 21.82
C GLY A 195 -14.83 6.79 21.69
N PRO A 196 -14.05 7.33 22.64
CA PRO A 196 -12.59 7.23 22.61
C PRO A 196 -12.12 5.79 22.81
N CYS A 197 -10.90 5.51 22.35
CA CYS A 197 -10.26 4.22 22.54
C CYS A 197 -10.05 3.91 24.04
N PRO A 198 -10.22 2.64 24.47
CA PRO A 198 -9.95 2.23 25.86
C PRO A 198 -8.48 2.39 26.28
N GLN A 199 -7.56 2.33 25.31
CA GLN A 199 -6.13 2.53 25.53
C GLN A 199 -5.70 3.83 24.86
N SER A 200 -4.70 4.50 25.46
CA SER A 200 -4.05 5.60 24.76
C SER A 200 -3.33 5.06 23.53
N TYR A 201 -3.29 5.85 22.45
CA TYR A 201 -2.62 5.48 21.21
C TYR A 201 -1.28 4.80 21.49
N ASN A 202 -0.36 5.46 22.21
CA ASN A 202 0.97 4.97 22.58
C ASN A 202 1.03 3.63 23.34
N GLN A 203 -0.05 3.23 24.04
CA GLN A 203 -0.10 1.95 24.76
C GLN A 203 -0.61 0.79 23.90
N SER A 204 -1.44 1.06 22.88
CA SER A 204 -1.86 0.03 21.91
C SER A 204 -0.72 -0.47 21.01
N TYR A 205 0.37 0.30 20.87
CA TYR A 205 1.54 -0.01 20.01
C TYR A 205 2.31 -1.27 20.39
N LEU A 206 2.13 -1.77 21.60
CA LEU A 206 2.80 -2.99 22.06
C LEU A 206 2.05 -4.25 21.63
N GLY A 207 0.99 -4.16 20.81
CA GLY A 207 0.24 -5.32 20.37
C GLY A 207 -0.61 -5.12 19.12
N PHE A 208 -0.89 -6.23 18.45
CA PHE A 208 -1.79 -6.30 17.31
C PHE A 208 -3.25 -6.15 17.79
N ASP A 209 -3.90 -5.02 17.49
CA ASP A 209 -5.32 -4.80 17.82
C ASP A 209 -6.21 -5.44 16.76
N ASN A 210 -6.58 -6.71 16.99
CA ASN A 210 -7.44 -7.46 16.08
C ASN A 210 -8.79 -6.79 15.83
N LEU A 211 -9.32 -6.04 16.79
CA LEU A 211 -10.65 -5.45 16.68
C LEU A 211 -10.62 -4.22 15.77
N LEU A 212 -9.72 -3.27 16.03
CA LEU A 212 -9.58 -2.09 15.17
C LEU A 212 -9.05 -2.46 13.79
N THR A 213 -8.16 -3.44 13.70
CA THR A 213 -7.68 -3.95 12.40
C THR A 213 -8.80 -4.60 11.61
N GLY A 214 -9.61 -5.44 12.25
CA GLY A 214 -10.80 -6.02 11.63
C GLY A 214 -11.80 -4.95 11.18
N GLN A 215 -11.99 -3.90 11.99
CA GLN A 215 -12.84 -2.78 11.62
C GLN A 215 -12.33 -2.04 10.38
N LEU A 216 -11.03 -1.75 10.29
CA LEU A 216 -10.45 -1.10 9.11
C LEU A 216 -10.64 -1.95 7.85
N LEU A 217 -10.38 -3.26 7.94
CA LEU A 217 -10.60 -4.18 6.82
C LEU A 217 -12.07 -4.26 6.42
N ASP A 218 -13.00 -4.18 7.37
CA ASP A 218 -14.44 -4.10 7.08
C ASP A 218 -14.81 -2.81 6.35
N GLN A 219 -14.22 -1.66 6.71
CA GLN A 219 -14.43 -0.40 5.97
C GLN A 219 -13.89 -0.44 4.54
N LEU A 220 -12.88 -1.28 4.29
CA LEU A 220 -12.28 -1.44 2.95
C LEU A 220 -13.05 -2.42 2.04
N ASP A 221 -13.85 -3.32 2.61
CA ASP A 221 -14.53 -4.40 1.88
C ASP A 221 -15.95 -4.01 1.50
N ALA A 222 -16.17 -3.70 0.23
CA ALA A 222 -17.47 -3.29 -0.28
C ALA A 222 -18.41 -4.46 -0.66
N SER A 223 -18.09 -5.71 -0.30
CA SER A 223 -18.90 -6.89 -0.67
C SER A 223 -20.37 -6.73 -0.31
N CYS A 224 -21.26 -6.91 -1.29
CA CYS A 224 -22.71 -6.87 -1.13
C CYS A 224 -23.38 -7.79 -2.16
N PRO A 225 -23.65 -9.07 -1.84
CA PRO A 225 -24.17 -10.04 -2.82
C PRO A 225 -25.50 -9.67 -3.46
N GLU A 226 -26.31 -8.84 -2.80
CA GLU A 226 -27.63 -8.41 -3.26
C GLU A 226 -27.60 -7.06 -4.02
N CYS A 227 -26.44 -6.41 -4.10
CA CYS A 227 -26.27 -5.13 -4.82
C CYS A 227 -26.09 -5.35 -6.33
N GLU A 228 -26.37 -4.31 -7.13
CA GLU A 228 -26.35 -4.35 -8.61
C GLU A 228 -25.06 -4.97 -9.19
N TYR A 229 -23.90 -4.55 -8.65
CA TYR A 229 -22.59 -5.03 -9.10
C TYR A 229 -21.99 -6.08 -8.17
N THR A 230 -22.79 -6.64 -7.25
CA THR A 230 -22.36 -7.51 -6.13
C THR A 230 -21.43 -6.83 -5.10
N PHE A 231 -21.35 -5.51 -5.16
CA PHE A 231 -20.73 -4.65 -4.16
C PHE A 231 -21.54 -3.36 -3.95
N ASP A 232 -21.39 -2.78 -2.77
CA ASP A 232 -22.00 -1.50 -2.40
C ASP A 232 -21.12 -0.36 -2.92
N VAL A 233 -21.64 0.42 -3.88
CA VAL A 233 -20.92 1.51 -4.53
C VAL A 233 -20.54 2.62 -3.53
N GLU A 234 -21.47 3.01 -2.67
CA GLU A 234 -21.23 4.07 -1.68
C GLU A 234 -20.17 3.62 -0.66
N LYS A 235 -20.22 2.35 -0.22
CA LYS A 235 -19.17 1.80 0.64
C LYS A 235 -17.82 1.73 -0.08
N ALA A 236 -17.80 1.34 -1.36
CA ALA A 236 -16.58 1.30 -2.17
C ALA A 236 -15.96 2.69 -2.33
N GLU A 237 -16.75 3.73 -2.58
CA GLU A 237 -16.30 5.12 -2.62
C GLU A 237 -15.73 5.54 -1.26
N ASN A 238 -16.50 5.39 -0.17
CA ASN A 238 -16.04 5.71 1.19
C ASN A 238 -14.76 4.96 1.60
N SER A 239 -14.50 3.77 1.04
CA SER A 239 -13.28 3.00 1.31
C SER A 239 -12.00 3.70 0.86
N ILE A 240 -12.07 4.61 -0.12
CA ILE A 240 -10.92 5.34 -0.66
C ILE A 240 -10.32 6.26 0.39
N TYR A 241 -11.16 6.86 1.25
CA TYR A 241 -10.70 7.63 2.41
C TYR A 241 -9.83 6.78 3.34
N TYR A 242 -10.28 5.57 3.70
CA TYR A 242 -9.54 4.66 4.56
C TYR A 242 -8.26 4.14 3.89
N LEU A 243 -8.29 3.92 2.58
CA LEU A 243 -7.11 3.58 1.79
C LEU A 243 -6.09 4.74 1.78
N GLY A 244 -6.56 5.98 1.59
CA GLY A 244 -5.73 7.19 1.64
C GLY A 244 -5.08 7.39 3.00
N GLN A 245 -5.86 7.24 4.09
CA GLN A 245 -5.33 7.27 5.46
C GLN A 245 -4.26 6.20 5.66
N SER A 246 -4.48 4.99 5.13
CA SER A 246 -3.52 3.89 5.20
C SER A 246 -2.21 4.20 4.47
N LEU A 247 -2.27 4.72 3.25
CA LEU A 247 -1.07 5.12 2.49
C LEU A 247 -0.29 6.24 3.19
N MET A 248 -0.99 7.21 3.79
CA MET A 248 -0.36 8.25 4.59
C MET A 248 0.34 7.67 5.84
N SER A 249 -0.24 6.66 6.48
CA SER A 249 0.43 5.91 7.56
C SER A 249 1.74 5.29 7.09
N TYR A 250 1.73 4.64 5.92
CA TYR A 250 2.95 4.08 5.34
C TYR A 250 3.99 5.15 5.03
N CYS A 251 3.59 6.34 4.57
CA CYS A 251 4.53 7.45 4.36
C CYS A 251 5.13 7.97 5.67
N LYS A 252 4.34 8.03 6.75
CA LYS A 252 4.84 8.37 8.09
C LYS A 252 5.85 7.35 8.60
N GLN A 253 5.58 6.05 8.43
CA GLN A 253 6.54 4.99 8.76
C GLN A 253 7.82 5.12 7.93
N THR A 254 7.69 5.32 6.62
CA THR A 254 8.84 5.49 5.71
C THR A 254 9.69 6.70 6.14
N SER A 255 9.07 7.81 6.50
CA SER A 255 9.78 8.99 7.02
C SER A 255 10.55 8.68 8.32
N GLN A 256 9.98 7.86 9.21
CA GLN A 256 10.70 7.38 10.39
C GLN A 256 11.88 6.47 10.02
N ILE A 257 11.73 5.59 9.03
CA ILE A 257 12.84 4.74 8.56
C ILE A 257 13.98 5.59 7.99
N VAL A 258 13.66 6.62 7.20
CA VAL A 258 14.65 7.59 6.70
C VAL A 258 15.42 8.22 7.86
N TYR A 259 14.72 8.69 8.91
CA TYR A 259 15.38 9.24 10.10
C TYR A 259 16.27 8.21 10.80
N ASN A 260 15.81 6.98 10.96
CA ASN A 260 16.57 5.93 11.64
C ASN A 260 17.89 5.59 10.93
N VAL A 261 17.91 5.63 9.59
CA VAL A 261 19.12 5.38 8.80
C VAL A 261 20.02 6.60 8.74
N THR A 262 19.46 7.77 8.48
CA THR A 262 20.24 8.97 8.15
C THR A 262 20.60 9.82 9.36
N GLY A 263 19.81 9.74 10.44
CA GLY A 263 19.82 10.68 11.56
C GLY A 263 19.19 12.05 11.23
N GLN A 264 18.59 12.20 10.05
CA GLN A 264 18.02 13.46 9.57
C GLN A 264 16.51 13.36 9.39
N HIS A 265 15.80 14.47 9.61
CA HIS A 265 14.39 14.55 9.24
C HIS A 265 14.26 14.32 7.73
N SER A 266 13.25 13.57 7.28
CA SER A 266 13.15 13.12 5.89
C SER A 266 13.13 14.28 4.89
N SER A 267 12.66 15.47 5.29
CA SER A 267 12.64 16.68 4.46
C SER A 267 14.02 17.24 4.11
N PHE A 268 15.08 16.75 4.76
CA PHE A 268 16.46 17.09 4.45
C PHE A 268 17.22 15.95 3.78
N ALA A 269 16.62 14.75 3.71
CA ALA A 269 17.31 13.54 3.28
C ALA A 269 16.82 13.02 1.93
N VAL A 270 15.55 13.25 1.57
CA VAL A 270 14.93 12.78 0.33
C VAL A 270 13.90 13.79 -0.18
N ASP A 271 13.76 13.88 -1.51
CA ASP A 271 12.70 14.65 -2.17
C ASP A 271 11.30 13.99 -2.08
N TYR A 272 10.28 14.76 -2.49
CA TYR A 272 8.88 14.33 -2.51
C TYR A 272 8.61 13.10 -3.39
N PRO A 273 9.14 13.01 -4.63
CA PRO A 273 9.04 11.77 -5.41
C PRO A 273 9.66 10.56 -4.71
N THR A 274 10.83 10.72 -4.11
CA THR A 274 11.55 9.62 -3.46
C THR A 274 10.80 9.12 -2.23
N ILE A 275 10.24 10.00 -1.39
CA ILE A 275 9.49 9.52 -0.22
C ILE A 275 8.24 8.71 -0.61
N TRP A 276 7.54 9.08 -1.69
CA TRP A 276 6.38 8.30 -2.17
C TRP A 276 6.80 6.98 -2.83
N LYS A 277 7.91 6.95 -3.57
CA LYS A 277 8.45 5.69 -4.11
C LYS A 277 8.90 4.72 -3.01
N LEU A 278 9.57 5.23 -1.98
CA LEU A 278 9.88 4.46 -0.77
C LEU A 278 8.62 3.99 -0.04
N THR A 279 7.58 4.82 -0.01
CA THR A 279 6.27 4.47 0.57
C THR A 279 5.60 3.32 -0.18
N LEU A 280 5.65 3.31 -1.51
CA LEU A 280 5.15 2.20 -2.33
C LEU A 280 5.99 0.93 -2.14
N LEU A 281 7.32 1.06 -1.97
CA LEU A 281 8.18 -0.08 -1.63
C LEU A 281 7.82 -0.66 -0.26
N ASN A 282 7.57 0.20 0.73
CA ASN A 282 7.09 -0.20 2.05
C ASN A 282 5.71 -0.87 1.97
N TRP A 283 4.77 -0.29 1.19
CA TRP A 283 3.43 -0.82 1.00
C TRP A 283 3.44 -2.28 0.52
N ASN A 284 4.28 -2.58 -0.48
CA ASN A 284 4.29 -3.88 -1.13
C ASN A 284 5.29 -4.87 -0.49
N ALA A 285 6.51 -4.43 -0.20
CA ALA A 285 7.60 -5.27 0.27
C ALA A 285 8.00 -5.04 1.73
N GLY A 286 7.32 -4.12 2.41
CA GLY A 286 7.50 -3.89 3.85
C GLY A 286 8.70 -3.04 4.22
N PRO A 287 8.81 -2.70 5.52
CA PRO A 287 9.74 -1.68 6.00
C PRO A 287 11.21 -2.13 5.97
N GLN A 288 11.48 -3.44 6.05
CA GLN A 288 12.86 -3.95 6.02
C GLN A 288 13.52 -3.71 4.67
N CYS A 289 12.80 -3.92 3.56
CA CYS A 289 13.32 -3.64 2.22
C CYS A 289 13.67 -2.17 2.04
N VAL A 290 12.88 -1.27 2.65
CA VAL A 290 13.16 0.18 2.66
C VAL A 290 14.39 0.49 3.51
N PHE A 291 14.48 -0.05 4.72
CA PHE A 291 15.62 0.14 5.60
C PHE A 291 16.92 -0.31 4.94
N ASP A 292 16.96 -1.55 4.43
CA ASP A 292 18.16 -2.13 3.83
C ASP A 292 18.63 -1.34 2.60
N ALA A 293 17.70 -0.89 1.75
CA ALA A 293 18.03 -0.09 0.58
C ALA A 293 18.57 1.29 0.94
N LEU A 294 18.02 1.93 1.97
CA LEU A 294 18.51 3.21 2.48
C LEU A 294 19.87 3.07 3.15
N ASP A 295 20.06 2.07 4.00
CA ASP A 295 21.33 1.81 4.71
C ASP A 295 22.47 1.53 3.72
N ALA A 296 22.20 0.75 2.67
CA ALA A 296 23.15 0.49 1.61
C ALA A 296 23.47 1.71 0.73
N SER A 297 22.58 2.71 0.70
CA SER A 297 22.73 3.92 -0.13
C SER A 297 23.35 5.09 0.62
N TYR A 298 23.20 5.14 1.94
CA TYR A 298 23.55 6.27 2.76
C TYR A 298 25.03 6.26 3.19
N THR A 299 25.65 7.43 3.13
CA THR A 299 26.93 7.73 3.80
C THR A 299 26.81 9.05 4.57
N PRO A 300 27.59 9.29 5.64
CA PRO A 300 27.55 10.56 6.38
C PRO A 300 27.92 11.81 5.54
N SER A 301 28.49 11.62 4.34
CA SER A 301 28.78 12.68 3.37
C SER A 301 27.70 12.88 2.31
N THR A 302 26.58 12.14 2.39
CA THR A 302 25.46 12.26 1.46
C THR A 302 24.65 13.50 1.85
N ASP A 303 24.43 14.38 0.89
CA ASP A 303 23.59 15.56 1.08
C ASP A 303 22.11 15.15 0.99
N GLU A 304 21.67 14.68 -0.18
CA GLU A 304 20.33 14.15 -0.42
C GLU A 304 20.39 12.79 -1.14
N LEU A 305 19.54 11.85 -0.74
CA LEU A 305 19.43 10.52 -1.33
C LEU A 305 18.41 10.52 -2.48
N SER A 306 18.90 10.50 -3.71
CA SER A 306 18.04 10.31 -4.88
C SER A 306 17.47 8.89 -4.96
N TRP A 307 16.25 8.77 -5.50
CA TRP A 307 15.64 7.47 -5.83
C TRP A 307 16.56 6.58 -6.70
N ALA A 308 17.30 7.15 -7.65
CA ALA A 308 18.16 6.38 -8.55
C ALA A 308 19.25 5.60 -7.78
N VAL A 309 19.85 6.23 -6.76
CA VAL A 309 20.84 5.57 -5.89
C VAL A 309 20.17 4.50 -5.04
N ILE A 310 19.03 4.82 -4.41
CA ILE A 310 18.28 3.88 -3.57
C ILE A 310 17.85 2.64 -4.36
N ALA A 311 17.21 2.83 -5.52
CA ALA A 311 16.74 1.76 -6.38
C ALA A 311 17.87 0.82 -6.81
N SER A 312 19.07 1.35 -7.07
CA SER A 312 20.25 0.56 -7.43
C SER A 312 20.78 -0.34 -6.31
N ASN A 313 20.43 -0.03 -5.05
CA ASN A 313 20.83 -0.77 -3.86
C ASN A 313 19.72 -1.67 -3.28
N VAL A 314 18.53 -1.68 -3.89
CA VAL A 314 17.50 -2.68 -3.53
C VAL A 314 18.04 -4.07 -3.85
N SER A 315 18.05 -4.95 -2.85
CA SER A 315 18.64 -6.28 -2.99
C SER A 315 17.73 -7.39 -2.45
N GLY A 316 17.97 -8.62 -2.89
CA GLY A 316 17.11 -9.76 -2.59
C GLY A 316 15.90 -9.87 -3.51
N SER A 317 15.50 -11.10 -3.84
CA SER A 317 14.42 -11.35 -4.81
C SER A 317 13.08 -10.78 -4.37
N PHE A 318 12.80 -10.77 -3.07
CA PHE A 318 11.55 -10.23 -2.53
C PHE A 318 11.47 -8.70 -2.65
N CYS A 319 12.51 -7.98 -2.22
CA CYS A 319 12.53 -6.51 -2.34
C CYS A 319 12.58 -6.05 -3.79
N GLN A 320 13.18 -6.84 -4.69
CA GLN A 320 13.18 -6.55 -6.12
C GLN A 320 11.77 -6.64 -6.75
N VAL A 321 10.92 -7.56 -6.29
CA VAL A 321 9.49 -7.55 -6.67
C VAL A 321 8.81 -6.26 -6.20
N GLY A 322 9.16 -5.78 -5.00
CA GLY A 322 8.72 -4.48 -4.51
C GLY A 322 9.20 -3.31 -5.39
N LEU A 323 10.45 -3.33 -5.84
CA LEU A 323 10.96 -2.31 -6.76
C LEU A 323 10.21 -2.33 -8.10
N ASP A 324 9.95 -3.52 -8.65
CA ASP A 324 9.13 -3.67 -9.85
C ASP A 324 7.72 -3.10 -9.64
N TYR A 325 7.10 -3.37 -8.48
CA TYR A 325 5.82 -2.80 -8.09
C TYR A 325 5.83 -1.26 -8.09
N VAL A 326 6.85 -0.64 -7.47
CA VAL A 326 7.01 0.83 -7.48
C VAL A 326 7.08 1.35 -8.92
N ASN A 327 7.87 0.70 -9.76
CA ASN A 327 8.03 1.09 -11.16
C ASN A 327 6.71 0.98 -11.94
N GLN A 328 5.87 -0.02 -11.66
CA GLN A 328 4.57 -0.19 -12.34
C GLN A 328 3.56 0.89 -11.96
N ILE A 329 3.54 1.34 -10.70
CA ILE A 329 2.62 2.40 -10.24
C ILE A 329 3.10 3.78 -10.71
N THR A 330 4.41 4.01 -10.69
CA THR A 330 5.01 5.30 -11.07
C THR A 330 5.36 5.38 -12.56
N ALA A 331 5.00 4.38 -13.37
CA ALA A 331 5.16 4.43 -14.81
C ALA A 331 4.19 5.46 -15.44
N GLN A 332 4.62 6.05 -16.56
CA GLN A 332 3.74 6.82 -17.43
C GLN A 332 2.83 5.86 -18.22
N TYR A 333 1.85 5.28 -17.52
CA TYR A 333 0.85 4.37 -18.10
C TYR A 333 -0.31 5.16 -18.73
N TYR A 334 -0.64 6.32 -18.15
CA TYR A 334 -1.65 7.25 -18.67
C TYR A 334 -1.06 8.64 -18.86
N ASN A 335 -1.72 9.43 -19.70
CA ASN A 335 -1.47 10.86 -19.80
C ASN A 335 -2.51 11.63 -18.97
N PHE A 336 -2.26 11.79 -17.68
CA PHE A 336 -3.13 12.54 -16.77
C PHE A 336 -2.82 14.04 -16.71
N THR A 337 -1.67 14.45 -17.26
CA THR A 337 -1.34 15.88 -17.35
C THR A 337 -2.15 16.52 -18.47
N PRO A 338 -2.73 17.72 -18.26
CA PRO A 338 -3.36 18.47 -19.33
C PRO A 338 -2.42 18.59 -20.52
N GLU A 339 -2.93 18.39 -21.74
CA GLU A 339 -2.15 18.67 -22.94
C GLU A 339 -1.86 20.17 -22.99
N ASP A 340 -0.59 20.55 -23.21
CA ASP A 340 -0.21 21.93 -23.48
C ASP A 340 -0.97 22.40 -24.73
N ASN A 341 -1.93 23.32 -24.55
CA ASN A 341 -2.68 23.93 -25.66
C ASN A 341 -1.85 24.93 -26.45
#